data_AF-A0A7V9C7U2-F1
#
_entry.id   AF-A0A7V9C7U2-F1
#
_cell.length_a   1.000
_cell.length_b   1.000
_cell.length_c   1.000
_cell.angle_alpha   90.00
_cell.angle_beta   90.00
_cell.angle_gamma   90.00
#
_symmetry.space_group_name_H-M   'P 1'
#
loop_
_entity.id
_entity.type
_entity.pdbx_description
1 polymer ?
#
loop_
_entity_poly.entity_id
_entity_poly.type
_entity_poly.pdbx_seq_one_letter_code
_entity_poly.pdbx_strand_id
1 'polypeptide(L)'
;MALSLPLYMSAPVSAAEPEPPGDIVVDGSGWGHGIGMSQYGAYGMAVEGHTDDEILAHYYQGTDLTLLGTDGLDLSPPIWVNLERDFSSIQLRVDAIEDGGHTVTVSRAGVTWEAPPGSTIEVKGPTGCSVVIDPPGADNAFETPKAGCRFNFKWYPWQTLQLPKSTVAIEGCTLADWNVSPTLYRECRYARGMLVVRPGEGGLDLSAKMKLYDYVRGISEMPYGWGDSGGMEALKAQAIAARSYAREAMLQRGDPADNSCDAWCHVRDSILDQRYVGWGHGQPNWETAGSTTDGWVVTHPDAPNQTIVRGFYSSSSGGATENIHEVWGGEPTAYYQSVDDRWAIDGTVFNPNATWTATIDNATLAEDVGLATITDIWVSERNTSGSAGVISFTDGTTTVTQTGAWLRTTYGLKSIYVDVAMAG
;
A
#
# COMPACT_ATOMS: atom_id res chain seq x y z
N MET A 1 51.17 -41.25 -66.44
CA MET A 1 50.97 -40.90 -65.02
C MET A 1 49.47 -40.92 -64.76
N ALA A 2 48.95 -41.99 -64.17
CA ALA A 2 47.57 -42.06 -63.72
C ALA A 2 47.55 -41.55 -62.26
N LEU A 3 46.90 -40.41 -62.00
CA LEU A 3 46.70 -39.92 -60.65
C LEU A 3 45.50 -40.63 -60.02
N SER A 4 45.78 -41.39 -58.97
CA SER A 4 44.80 -41.90 -58.01
C SER A 4 44.24 -40.74 -57.18
N LEU A 5 42.93 -40.54 -57.21
CA LEU A 5 42.25 -39.65 -56.25
C LEU A 5 41.89 -40.47 -54.99
N PRO A 6 42.23 -39.99 -53.78
CA PRO A 6 41.82 -40.66 -52.55
C PRO A 6 40.33 -40.44 -52.29
N LEU A 7 39.65 -41.53 -51.92
CA LEU A 7 38.27 -41.52 -51.44
C LEU A 7 38.28 -40.95 -50.00
N TYR A 8 37.78 -39.73 -49.82
CA TYR A 8 37.52 -39.18 -48.48
C TYR A 8 36.26 -39.85 -47.91
N MET A 9 36.43 -40.68 -46.88
CA MET A 9 35.32 -41.08 -46.03
C MET A 9 34.88 -39.88 -45.20
N SER A 10 33.62 -39.46 -45.36
CA SER A 10 32.99 -38.47 -44.47
C SER A 10 32.88 -39.06 -43.06
N ALA A 11 33.41 -38.34 -42.07
CA ALA A 11 33.16 -38.63 -40.67
C ALA A 11 31.65 -38.57 -40.38
N PRO A 12 31.13 -39.40 -39.46
CA PRO A 12 29.72 -39.31 -39.06
C PRO A 12 29.47 -37.92 -38.46
N VAL A 13 28.40 -37.27 -38.91
CA VAL A 13 27.86 -36.08 -38.27
C VAL A 13 27.44 -36.50 -36.86
N SER A 14 28.12 -35.99 -35.84
CA SER A 14 27.65 -36.09 -34.46
C SER A 14 26.27 -35.43 -34.41
N ALA A 15 25.28 -36.12 -33.85
CA ALA A 15 24.01 -35.49 -33.53
C ALA A 15 24.30 -34.24 -32.69
N ALA A 16 23.74 -33.09 -33.09
CA ALA A 16 23.79 -31.89 -32.27
C ALA A 16 23.20 -32.23 -30.90
N GLU A 17 23.89 -31.85 -29.83
CA GLU A 17 23.29 -31.92 -28.50
C GLU A 17 21.98 -31.10 -28.52
N PRO A 18 20.91 -31.58 -27.88
CA PRO A 18 19.68 -30.80 -27.81
C PRO A 18 19.99 -29.44 -27.21
N GLU A 19 19.47 -28.39 -27.82
CA GLU A 19 19.59 -27.03 -27.27
C GLU A 19 19.10 -27.06 -25.82
N PRO A 20 19.80 -26.36 -24.90
CA PRO A 20 19.35 -26.27 -23.52
C PRO A 20 17.92 -25.69 -23.50
N PRO A 21 17.07 -26.11 -22.54
CA PRO A 21 15.73 -25.54 -22.42
C PRO A 21 15.78 -24.02 -22.31
N GLY A 22 14.85 -23.35 -22.99
CA GLY A 22 14.74 -21.89 -22.95
C GLY A 22 14.35 -21.35 -21.57
N ASP A 23 14.43 -20.03 -21.43
CA ASP A 23 13.89 -19.31 -20.27
C ASP A 23 12.38 -19.47 -20.15
N ILE A 24 11.82 -19.12 -19.00
CA ILE A 24 10.37 -19.19 -18.77
C ILE A 24 9.76 -17.85 -19.17
N VAL A 25 8.77 -17.89 -20.06
CA VAL A 25 7.92 -16.74 -20.38
C VAL A 25 6.70 -16.78 -19.47
N VAL A 26 6.41 -15.65 -18.85
CA VAL A 26 5.23 -15.44 -18.00
C VAL A 26 4.38 -14.35 -18.61
N ASP A 27 3.20 -14.70 -19.10
CA ASP A 27 2.19 -13.75 -19.55
C ASP A 27 1.18 -13.55 -18.42
N GLY A 28 0.88 -12.30 -18.09
CA GLY A 28 0.02 -12.01 -16.96
C GLY A 28 -0.87 -10.78 -17.12
N SER A 29 -1.80 -10.63 -16.19
CA SER A 29 -2.70 -9.50 -16.05
C SER A 29 -2.82 -9.12 -14.57
N GLY A 30 -3.32 -7.94 -14.26
CA GLY A 30 -3.46 -7.49 -12.87
C GLY A 30 -2.17 -6.95 -12.24
N TRP A 31 -2.32 -6.30 -11.09
CA TRP A 31 -1.23 -5.87 -10.22
C TRP A 31 -1.74 -5.75 -8.78
N GLY A 32 -1.17 -6.57 -7.90
CA GLY A 32 -1.47 -6.63 -6.48
C GLY A 32 -2.01 -7.99 -6.07
N HIS A 33 -2.72 -8.05 -4.95
CA HIS A 33 -3.22 -9.30 -4.37
C HIS A 33 -4.57 -9.76 -4.91
N GLY A 34 -5.31 -8.93 -5.66
CA GLY A 34 -6.58 -9.32 -6.28
C GLY A 34 -7.77 -9.46 -5.32
N ILE A 35 -7.54 -9.54 -4.00
CA ILE A 35 -8.61 -9.57 -2.98
C ILE A 35 -9.29 -8.20 -2.81
N GLY A 36 -10.62 -8.18 -2.77
CA GLY A 36 -11.42 -6.98 -2.55
C GLY A 36 -11.46 -6.07 -3.76
N MET A 37 -11.48 -4.75 -3.55
CA MET A 37 -11.73 -3.79 -4.62
C MET A 37 -10.54 -3.65 -5.58
N SER A 38 -10.79 -3.81 -6.89
CA SER A 38 -9.84 -3.42 -7.93
C SER A 38 -9.97 -1.93 -8.23
N GLN A 39 -8.86 -1.18 -8.20
CA GLN A 39 -8.88 0.25 -8.47
C GLN A 39 -9.24 0.56 -9.93
N TYR A 40 -8.60 -0.13 -10.88
CA TYR A 40 -8.94 0.04 -12.31
C TYR A 40 -10.33 -0.51 -12.64
N GLY A 41 -10.74 -1.60 -12.00
CA GLY A 41 -12.10 -2.12 -12.14
C GLY A 41 -13.16 -1.14 -11.63
N ALA A 42 -12.98 -0.62 -10.41
CA ALA A 42 -13.84 0.41 -9.83
C ALA A 42 -13.91 1.67 -10.69
N TYR A 43 -12.78 2.08 -11.29
CA TYR A 43 -12.75 3.18 -12.25
C TYR A 43 -13.60 2.89 -13.49
N GLY A 44 -13.49 1.70 -14.09
CA GLY A 44 -14.34 1.31 -15.21
C GLY A 44 -15.81 1.27 -14.86
N MET A 45 -16.17 0.72 -13.69
CA MET A 45 -17.54 0.75 -13.19
C MET A 45 -18.06 2.19 -13.03
N ALA A 46 -17.26 3.08 -12.44
CA ALA A 46 -17.64 4.49 -12.28
C ALA A 46 -17.83 5.20 -13.65
N VAL A 47 -16.98 4.90 -14.64
CA VAL A 47 -17.12 5.40 -16.01
C VAL A 47 -18.41 4.90 -16.68
N GLU A 48 -18.86 3.68 -16.35
CA GLU A 48 -20.15 3.14 -16.79
C GLU A 48 -21.35 3.69 -16.00
N GLY A 49 -21.11 4.53 -14.99
CA GLY A 49 -22.15 5.22 -14.23
C GLY A 49 -22.57 4.54 -12.93
N HIS A 50 -21.84 3.51 -12.48
CA HIS A 50 -22.06 2.92 -11.16
C HIS A 50 -21.73 3.89 -10.03
N THR A 51 -22.54 3.86 -8.98
CA THR A 51 -22.32 4.65 -7.77
C THR A 51 -21.28 4.00 -6.85
N ASP A 52 -20.76 4.76 -5.88
CA ASP A 52 -19.76 4.25 -4.94
C ASP A 52 -20.26 3.08 -4.08
N ASP A 53 -21.54 3.08 -3.71
CA ASP A 53 -22.17 1.96 -3.01
C ASP A 53 -22.35 0.71 -3.89
N GLU A 54 -22.70 0.87 -5.17
CA GLU A 54 -22.77 -0.25 -6.13
C GLU A 54 -21.39 -0.88 -6.38
N ILE A 55 -20.35 -0.04 -6.52
CA ILE A 55 -18.97 -0.48 -6.67
C ILE A 55 -18.54 -1.28 -5.43
N LEU A 56 -18.78 -0.75 -4.23
CA LEU A 56 -18.39 -1.42 -2.99
C LEU A 56 -19.16 -2.74 -2.80
N ALA A 57 -20.47 -2.77 -3.07
CA ALA A 57 -21.28 -3.98 -2.97
C ALA A 57 -20.86 -5.06 -3.98
N HIS A 58 -20.34 -4.65 -5.14
CA HIS A 58 -19.77 -5.57 -6.12
C HIS A 58 -18.49 -6.25 -5.60
N TYR A 59 -17.55 -5.48 -5.05
CA TYR A 59 -16.26 -6.03 -4.59
C TYR A 59 -16.29 -6.64 -3.18
N TYR A 60 -17.24 -6.21 -2.35
CA TYR A 60 -17.44 -6.71 -0.99
C TYR A 60 -18.86 -7.30 -0.90
N GLN A 61 -18.97 -8.60 -1.15
CA GLN A 61 -20.25 -9.28 -1.31
C GLN A 61 -21.08 -9.30 -0.02
N GLY A 62 -22.39 -9.11 -0.15
CA GLY A 62 -23.32 -9.15 0.99
C GLY A 62 -23.10 -8.06 2.04
N THR A 63 -22.39 -6.97 1.68
CA THR A 63 -22.06 -5.89 2.61
C THR A 63 -23.06 -4.75 2.56
N ASP A 64 -23.09 -3.99 3.65
CA ASP A 64 -23.81 -2.73 3.78
C ASP A 64 -22.82 -1.58 4.01
N LEU A 65 -23.26 -0.35 3.74
CA LEU A 65 -22.58 0.85 4.21
C LEU A 65 -23.20 1.34 5.51
N THR A 66 -22.36 1.52 6.53
CA THR A 66 -22.77 2.01 7.84
C THR A 66 -22.02 3.30 8.17
N LEU A 67 -22.73 4.28 8.75
CA LEU A 67 -22.15 5.53 9.18
C LEU A 67 -21.52 5.36 10.57
N LEU A 68 -20.22 5.58 10.70
CA LEU A 68 -19.55 5.56 12.00
C LEU A 68 -20.20 6.55 12.98
N GLY A 69 -20.27 6.17 14.25
CA GLY A 69 -21.01 6.90 15.27
C GLY A 69 -22.49 6.48 15.39
N THR A 70 -22.99 5.65 14.48
CA THR A 70 -24.22 4.85 14.70
C THR A 70 -23.86 3.50 15.34
N ASP A 71 -24.85 2.85 15.96
CA ASP A 71 -24.78 1.45 16.41
C ASP A 71 -23.58 1.09 17.32
N GLY A 72 -23.10 2.05 18.11
CA GLY A 72 -22.06 1.83 19.12
C GLY A 72 -20.60 1.92 18.61
N LEU A 73 -20.39 2.30 17.35
CA LEU A 73 -19.06 2.49 16.77
C LEU A 73 -18.44 3.82 17.23
N ASP A 74 -17.62 3.81 18.28
CA ASP A 74 -16.99 5.02 18.84
C ASP A 74 -15.99 5.67 17.86
N LEU A 75 -16.29 6.91 17.47
CA LEU A 75 -15.47 7.79 16.62
C LEU A 75 -14.33 8.51 17.38
N SER A 76 -14.34 8.43 18.71
CA SER A 76 -13.45 9.20 19.58
C SER A 76 -11.97 8.82 19.51
N PRO A 77 -11.55 7.54 19.33
CA PRO A 77 -10.13 7.23 19.36
C PRO A 77 -9.43 7.77 18.10
N PRO A 78 -8.30 8.47 18.25
CA PRO A 78 -7.51 8.92 17.12
C PRO A 78 -6.80 7.74 16.45
N ILE A 79 -6.67 7.79 15.14
CA ILE A 79 -5.77 6.90 14.41
C ILE A 79 -4.32 7.33 14.60
N TRP A 80 -3.41 6.37 14.57
CA TRP A 80 -1.97 6.56 14.66
C TRP A 80 -1.34 5.94 13.43
N VAL A 81 -0.60 6.75 12.68
CA VAL A 81 0.09 6.37 11.45
C VAL A 81 1.57 6.39 11.73
N ASN A 82 2.30 5.29 11.55
CA ASN A 82 3.76 5.32 11.59
C ASN A 82 4.29 5.99 10.33
N LEU A 83 5.25 6.91 10.48
CA LEU A 83 5.84 7.70 9.40
C LEU A 83 7.34 7.47 9.23
N GLU A 84 8.06 7.34 10.33
CA GLU A 84 9.51 7.08 10.34
C GLU A 84 9.85 6.14 11.49
N ARG A 85 10.92 5.36 11.33
CA ARG A 85 11.37 4.36 12.32
C ARG A 85 12.87 4.35 12.51
N ASP A 86 13.28 3.89 13.68
CA ASP A 86 14.66 3.55 14.03
C ASP A 86 15.70 4.63 13.71
N PHE A 87 15.31 5.91 13.87
CA PHE A 87 16.21 7.04 13.66
C PHE A 87 16.85 7.51 14.97
N SER A 88 18.03 8.13 14.88
CA SER A 88 18.72 8.74 16.03
C SER A 88 18.51 10.26 16.13
N SER A 89 18.13 10.89 15.02
CA SER A 89 17.78 12.31 14.94
C SER A 89 16.72 12.53 13.87
N ILE A 90 15.82 13.49 14.07
CA ILE A 90 14.87 13.97 13.07
C ILE A 90 14.76 15.49 13.15
N GLN A 91 14.71 16.15 11.99
CA GLN A 91 14.48 17.58 11.88
C GLN A 91 13.11 17.85 11.26
N LEU A 92 12.34 18.71 11.90
CA LEU A 92 11.02 19.15 11.46
C LEU A 92 11.07 20.64 11.12
N ARG A 93 10.30 21.08 10.13
CA ARG A 93 10.12 22.50 9.80
C ARG A 93 8.66 22.90 9.89
N VAL A 94 8.39 24.05 10.50
CA VAL A 94 7.04 24.62 10.63
C VAL A 94 6.84 25.65 9.53
N ASP A 95 5.94 25.38 8.59
CA ASP A 95 5.62 26.29 7.50
C ASP A 95 4.21 26.87 7.66
N ALA A 96 4.04 28.15 7.33
CA ALA A 96 2.72 28.75 7.22
C ALA A 96 2.05 28.30 5.91
N ILE A 97 0.75 27.98 5.95
CA ILE A 97 -0.08 27.76 4.75
C ILE A 97 -0.60 29.11 4.24
N GLU A 98 -0.99 29.99 5.16
CA GLU A 98 -1.46 31.36 4.90
C GLU A 98 -0.90 32.32 5.96
N ASP A 99 -1.06 33.64 5.74
CA ASP A 99 -0.63 34.67 6.69
C ASP A 99 -1.22 34.42 8.09
N GLY A 100 -0.35 34.46 9.11
CA GLY A 100 -0.75 34.23 10.51
C GLY A 100 -0.87 32.76 10.91
N GLY A 101 -0.14 31.85 10.24
CA GLY A 101 -0.09 30.42 10.54
C GLY A 101 -0.02 30.05 12.03
N HIS A 102 -0.57 28.90 12.39
CA HIS A 102 -0.59 28.40 13.76
C HIS A 102 0.79 27.99 14.26
N THR A 103 1.11 28.38 15.49
CA THR A 103 2.29 27.90 16.24
C THR A 103 2.15 26.43 16.60
N VAL A 104 3.25 25.67 16.49
CA VAL A 104 3.33 24.29 16.96
C VAL A 104 3.71 24.31 18.45
N THR A 105 2.86 23.75 19.30
CA THR A 105 3.20 23.46 20.69
C THR A 105 3.97 22.14 20.75
N VAL A 106 5.23 22.20 21.17
CA VAL A 106 6.08 21.04 21.46
C VAL A 106 5.95 20.70 22.93
N SER A 107 5.75 19.43 23.29
CA SER A 107 5.59 19.02 24.69
C SER A 107 6.29 17.73 25.07
N ARG A 108 6.85 17.69 26.28
CA ARG A 108 7.47 16.51 26.91
C ARG A 108 7.33 16.57 28.42
N ALA A 109 6.82 15.49 29.04
CA ALA A 109 6.70 15.35 30.48
C ALA A 109 6.09 16.58 31.20
N GLY A 110 5.05 17.18 30.60
CA GLY A 110 4.34 18.35 31.14
C GLY A 110 4.99 19.71 30.86
N VAL A 111 6.15 19.74 30.20
CA VAL A 111 6.79 20.98 29.72
C VAL A 111 6.31 21.26 28.30
N THR A 112 6.10 22.54 27.97
CA THR A 112 5.71 23.00 26.65
C THR A 112 6.67 24.06 26.13
N TRP A 113 6.95 24.03 24.84
CA TRP A 113 7.66 25.05 24.08
C TRP A 113 6.84 25.40 22.84
N GLU A 114 7.09 26.58 22.27
CA GLU A 114 6.36 27.08 21.11
C GLU A 114 7.31 27.22 19.92
N ALA A 115 6.89 26.69 18.77
CA ALA A 115 7.60 26.78 17.50
C ALA A 115 6.70 27.47 16.47
N PRO A 116 6.81 28.81 16.28
CA PRO A 116 6.01 29.52 15.30
C PRO A 116 6.36 29.11 13.86
N PRO A 117 5.52 29.46 12.86
CA PRO A 117 5.91 29.31 11.46
C PRO A 117 7.27 29.97 11.17
N GLY A 118 8.11 29.25 10.43
CA GLY A 118 9.52 29.57 10.20
C GLY A 118 10.49 28.85 11.14
N SER A 119 10.00 28.17 12.19
CA SER A 119 10.86 27.39 13.08
C SER A 119 11.29 26.05 12.49
N THR A 120 12.51 25.63 12.81
CA THR A 120 12.99 24.25 12.72
C THR A 120 13.03 23.62 14.11
N ILE A 121 12.82 22.32 14.19
CA ILE A 121 12.81 21.54 15.43
C ILE A 121 13.64 20.28 15.23
N GLU A 122 14.75 20.13 15.96
CA GLU A 122 15.60 18.93 15.91
C GLU A 122 15.39 18.09 17.18
N VAL A 123 15.06 16.81 17.01
CA VAL A 123 14.94 15.83 18.10
C VAL A 123 16.05 14.81 17.96
N LYS A 124 16.78 14.50 19.04
CA LYS A 124 17.80 13.43 19.08
C LYS A 124 17.47 12.43 20.17
N GLY A 125 17.89 11.19 20.01
CA GLY A 125 17.68 10.15 21.02
C GLY A 125 17.82 8.74 20.44
N PRO A 126 17.40 7.71 21.18
CA PRO A 126 16.80 7.77 22.52
C PRO A 126 17.83 8.06 23.63
N THR A 127 19.12 7.79 23.40
CA THR A 127 20.23 8.14 24.31
C THR A 127 20.55 9.62 24.20
N GLY A 128 20.64 10.34 25.32
CA GLY A 128 20.87 11.79 25.31
C GLY A 128 19.72 12.57 24.68
N CYS A 129 18.50 12.23 25.06
CA CYS A 129 17.29 12.65 24.36
C CYS A 129 17.00 14.16 24.37
N SER A 130 16.97 14.74 23.16
CA SER A 130 16.93 16.17 22.82
C SER A 130 15.68 16.73 22.20
N VAL A 131 15.45 18.02 22.43
CA VAL A 131 14.79 18.87 21.44
C VAL A 131 15.48 20.23 21.36
N VAL A 132 15.70 20.73 20.14
CA VAL A 132 16.23 22.08 19.83
C VAL A 132 15.26 22.77 18.88
N ILE A 133 14.93 24.05 19.11
CA ILE A 133 13.98 24.83 18.30
C ILE A 133 14.65 26.14 17.85
N ASP A 134 14.60 26.47 16.55
CA ASP A 134 15.25 27.65 15.94
C ASP A 134 14.36 28.35 14.89
N PRO A 135 14.07 29.68 14.97
CA PRO A 135 14.49 30.58 16.04
C PRO A 135 13.79 30.23 17.35
N PRO A 136 14.47 30.40 18.50
CA PRO A 136 13.90 30.06 19.80
C PRO A 136 12.75 31.02 20.13
N GLY A 137 11.51 30.55 19.99
CA GLY A 137 10.31 31.25 20.42
C GLY A 137 10.12 31.12 21.93
N ALA A 138 10.67 32.07 22.69
CA ALA A 138 10.64 32.20 24.16
C ALA A 138 11.09 30.96 24.95
N ASP A 139 12.29 31.06 25.53
CA ASP A 139 12.99 30.10 26.41
C ASP A 139 13.71 28.93 25.71
N ASN A 140 14.82 29.32 25.05
CA ASN A 140 15.96 28.53 24.58
C ASN A 140 15.94 27.04 24.96
N ALA A 141 15.65 26.20 23.97
CA ALA A 141 15.65 24.75 24.05
C ALA A 141 17.06 24.22 24.38
N PHE A 142 17.25 23.70 25.60
CA PHE A 142 18.43 22.92 26.02
C PHE A 142 18.03 21.84 27.04
N GLU A 143 18.37 20.59 26.72
CA GLU A 143 18.36 19.38 27.58
C GLU A 143 19.27 19.49 28.81
N THR A 144 19.27 18.70 29.89
CA THR A 144 18.83 17.33 30.32
C THR A 144 18.75 17.36 31.89
N PRO A 145 18.24 16.36 32.63
CA PRO A 145 17.41 15.21 32.26
C PRO A 145 15.97 15.33 32.81
N LYS A 146 14.98 14.97 31.98
CA LYS A 146 13.60 14.65 32.40
C LYS A 146 13.22 13.27 31.84
N ALA A 147 12.46 12.48 32.59
CA ALA A 147 12.20 11.08 32.26
C ALA A 147 11.54 10.89 30.87
N GLY A 148 12.00 9.86 30.13
CA GLY A 148 11.43 9.40 28.85
C GLY A 148 11.80 10.23 27.62
N CYS A 149 11.87 9.60 26.44
CA CYS A 149 12.13 10.26 25.14
C CYS A 149 10.87 10.31 24.27
N ARG A 150 9.83 10.98 24.79
CA ARG A 150 8.55 11.17 24.10
C ARG A 150 8.26 12.65 23.93
N PHE A 151 8.09 13.07 22.68
CA PHE A 151 7.71 14.44 22.31
C PHE A 151 6.40 14.45 21.54
N ASN A 152 5.53 15.41 21.83
CA ASN A 152 4.33 15.65 21.03
C ASN A 152 4.42 17.04 20.39
N PHE A 153 4.08 17.12 19.10
CA PHE A 153 4.09 18.34 18.30
C PHE A 153 2.66 18.61 17.86
N LYS A 154 1.98 19.58 18.49
CA LYS A 154 0.56 19.87 18.25
C LYS A 154 0.39 21.25 17.62
N TRP A 155 -0.24 21.32 16.45
CA TRP A 155 -0.55 22.59 15.77
C TRP A 155 -1.98 22.66 15.20
N TYR A 156 -2.67 21.51 15.13
CA TYR A 156 -4.07 21.44 14.70
C TYR A 156 -4.99 21.22 15.90
N PRO A 157 -6.00 22.08 16.14
CA PRO A 157 -7.00 21.85 17.18
C PRO A 157 -7.93 20.70 16.75
N TRP A 158 -7.71 19.52 17.32
CA TRP A 158 -8.44 18.28 16.98
C TRP A 158 -9.96 18.39 17.17
N GLN A 159 -10.43 19.40 17.91
CA GLN A 159 -11.82 19.58 18.30
C GLN A 159 -12.62 20.47 17.33
N THR A 160 -12.00 21.03 16.29
CA THR A 160 -12.68 21.96 15.36
C THR A 160 -12.51 21.54 13.91
N LEU A 161 -13.53 21.78 13.07
CA LEU A 161 -13.47 21.61 11.60
C LEU A 161 -12.67 22.72 10.88
N GLN A 162 -11.83 23.46 11.61
CA GLN A 162 -11.06 24.55 11.01
C GLN A 162 -10.05 24.00 10.02
N LEU A 163 -9.79 24.71 8.93
CA LEU A 163 -8.70 24.35 8.03
C LEU A 163 -7.35 24.58 8.73
N PRO A 164 -6.35 23.75 8.46
CA PRO A 164 -5.02 23.97 9.01
C PRO A 164 -4.42 25.24 8.42
N LYS A 165 -3.67 25.99 9.25
CA LYS A 165 -2.96 27.20 8.83
C LYS A 165 -1.43 27.06 8.81
N SER A 166 -0.94 25.91 9.27
CA SER A 166 0.48 25.56 9.23
C SER A 166 0.65 24.10 8.86
N THR A 167 1.79 23.78 8.26
CA THR A 167 2.27 22.41 8.10
C THR A 167 3.51 22.17 8.94
N VAL A 168 3.71 20.93 9.37
CA VAL A 168 5.00 20.43 9.85
C VAL A 168 5.57 19.52 8.75
N ALA A 169 6.72 19.90 8.21
CA ALA A 169 7.47 19.11 7.23
C ALA A 169 8.56 18.30 7.93
N ILE A 170 8.89 17.12 7.39
CA ILE A 170 10.09 16.38 7.77
C ILE A 170 11.20 16.78 6.80
N GLU A 171 12.26 17.40 7.30
CA GLU A 171 13.39 17.86 6.49
C GLU A 171 14.08 16.68 5.79
N GLY A 172 14.34 16.83 4.48
CA GLY A 172 14.94 15.79 3.65
C GLY A 172 14.02 14.62 3.27
N CYS A 173 12.79 14.57 3.80
CA CYS A 173 11.81 13.56 3.42
C CYS A 173 11.06 13.99 2.16
N THR A 174 11.01 13.11 1.15
CA THR A 174 10.16 13.29 -0.01
C THR A 174 9.41 12.02 -0.35
N LEU A 175 8.16 12.16 -0.78
CA LEU A 175 7.33 11.08 -1.26
C LEU A 175 6.98 11.35 -2.72
N ALA A 176 7.09 10.31 -3.54
CA ALA A 176 6.59 10.37 -4.90
C ALA A 176 5.08 10.68 -4.91
N ASP A 177 4.60 11.42 -5.89
CA ASP A 177 3.17 11.74 -6.04
C ASP A 177 2.59 10.92 -7.19
N TRP A 178 2.36 9.62 -6.94
CA TRP A 178 1.93 8.66 -7.95
C TRP A 178 0.59 9.02 -8.60
N ASN A 179 -0.19 9.89 -7.95
CA ASN A 179 -1.49 10.34 -8.43
C ASN A 179 -1.40 11.51 -9.42
N VAL A 180 -0.23 12.13 -9.55
CA VAL A 180 0.06 13.20 -10.53
C VAL A 180 1.16 12.76 -11.49
N SER A 181 2.30 12.33 -10.97
CA SER A 181 3.42 11.79 -11.76
C SER A 181 4.35 10.96 -10.88
N PRO A 182 4.78 9.75 -11.31
CA PRO A 182 5.74 8.94 -10.57
C PRO A 182 7.14 9.60 -10.45
N THR A 183 7.40 10.64 -11.24
CA THR A 183 8.66 11.43 -11.18
C THR A 183 8.54 12.71 -10.37
N LEU A 184 7.33 13.08 -9.92
CA LEU A 184 7.13 14.22 -9.04
C LEU A 184 7.31 13.76 -7.60
N TYR A 185 8.29 14.34 -6.91
CA TYR A 185 8.53 14.11 -5.49
C TYR A 185 8.16 15.37 -4.72
N ARG A 186 7.25 15.23 -3.76
CA ARG A 186 6.87 16.32 -2.86
C ARG A 186 7.44 16.07 -1.49
N GLU A 187 7.73 17.15 -0.79
CA GLU A 187 8.17 17.08 0.59
C GLU A 187 7.08 16.48 1.49
N CYS A 188 7.49 15.66 2.46
CA CYS A 188 6.59 15.08 3.45
C CYS A 188 6.08 16.18 4.39
N ARG A 189 4.83 16.62 4.19
CA ARG A 189 4.18 17.68 4.97
C ARG A 189 2.95 17.15 5.68
N TYR A 190 2.71 17.62 6.89
CA TYR A 190 1.55 17.23 7.69
C TYR A 190 0.85 18.48 8.21
N ALA A 191 -0.44 18.60 7.96
CA ALA A 191 -1.21 19.78 8.38
C ALA A 191 -2.27 19.46 9.44
N ARG A 192 -2.63 18.18 9.61
CA ARG A 192 -3.73 17.73 10.45
C ARG A 192 -3.22 16.81 11.56
N GLY A 193 -3.81 16.93 12.75
CA GLY A 193 -3.46 16.13 13.92
C GLY A 193 -2.25 16.66 14.72
N MET A 194 -1.41 15.74 15.17
CA MET A 194 -0.15 16.00 15.88
C MET A 194 0.89 14.97 15.45
N LEU A 195 2.18 15.30 15.55
CA LEU A 195 3.25 14.31 15.48
C LEU A 195 3.64 13.86 16.88
N VAL A 196 4.06 12.61 17.01
CA VAL A 196 4.52 12.01 18.25
C VAL A 196 5.82 11.24 17.98
N VAL A 197 6.91 11.68 18.61
CA VAL A 197 8.19 10.95 18.64
C VAL A 197 8.26 10.10 19.90
N ARG A 198 8.68 8.83 19.79
CA ARG A 198 8.81 7.88 20.91
C ARG A 198 10.05 6.99 20.73
N PRO A 199 10.57 6.35 21.80
CA PRO A 199 11.56 5.28 21.64
C PRO A 199 10.96 4.09 20.87
N GLY A 200 11.65 3.65 19.83
CA GLY A 200 11.41 2.41 19.08
C GLY A 200 12.41 1.31 19.45
N GLU A 201 12.43 0.23 18.68
CA GLU A 201 13.34 -0.92 18.90
C GLU A 201 14.80 -0.56 18.62
N GLY A 202 15.07 0.11 17.51
CA GLY A 202 16.42 0.50 17.06
C GLY A 202 16.77 1.98 17.27
N GLY A 203 15.84 2.79 17.79
CA GLY A 203 16.07 4.22 17.96
C GLY A 203 14.83 4.98 18.42
N LEU A 204 14.44 5.98 17.64
CA LEU A 204 13.19 6.72 17.77
C LEU A 204 12.27 6.39 16.59
N ASP A 205 10.97 6.41 16.87
CA ASP A 205 9.91 6.31 15.87
C ASP A 205 9.08 7.60 15.85
N LEU A 206 8.59 7.96 14.67
CA LEU A 206 7.68 9.08 14.46
C LEU A 206 6.32 8.53 14.04
N SER A 207 5.27 9.02 14.69
CA SER A 207 3.89 8.73 14.28
C SER A 207 3.06 9.99 14.17
N ALA A 208 2.16 10.05 13.19
CA ALA A 208 1.09 11.04 13.17
C ALA A 208 -0.13 10.51 13.91
N LYS A 209 -0.74 11.34 14.74
CA LYS A 209 -1.95 11.03 15.50
C LYS A 209 -3.05 12.03 15.16
N MET A 210 -4.16 11.56 14.61
CA MET A 210 -5.22 12.41 14.05
C MET A 210 -6.61 11.76 14.10
N LYS A 211 -7.64 12.49 13.68
CA LYS A 211 -8.96 11.89 13.45
C LYS A 211 -8.93 10.99 12.22
N LEU A 212 -9.72 9.93 12.24
CA LEU A 212 -9.82 9.01 11.09
C LEU A 212 -10.20 9.75 9.79
N TYR A 213 -11.07 10.76 9.89
CA TYR A 213 -11.39 11.64 8.76
C TYR A 213 -10.18 12.32 8.13
N ASP A 214 -9.31 12.90 8.97
CA ASP A 214 -8.12 13.62 8.53
C ASP A 214 -7.11 12.67 7.87
N TYR A 215 -7.06 11.43 8.34
CA TYR A 215 -6.23 10.37 7.78
C TYR A 215 -6.63 10.03 6.34
N VAL A 216 -7.93 9.82 6.08
CA VAL A 216 -8.42 9.47 4.73
C VAL A 216 -8.05 10.56 3.71
N ARG A 217 -8.05 11.84 4.11
CA ARG A 217 -7.64 12.94 3.23
C ARG A 217 -6.16 12.90 2.81
N GLY A 218 -5.31 12.17 3.54
CA GLY A 218 -3.90 11.97 3.21
C GLY A 218 -3.58 10.65 2.51
N ILE A 219 -4.59 9.82 2.22
CA ILE A 219 -4.43 8.59 1.43
C ILE A 219 -4.13 8.94 -0.03
N SER A 220 -3.19 8.22 -0.64
CA SER A 220 -2.77 8.42 -2.03
C SER A 220 -2.60 7.09 -2.74
N GLU A 221 -3.75 6.49 -3.07
CA GLU A 221 -3.84 5.14 -3.65
C GLU A 221 -4.35 5.14 -5.09
N MET A 222 -5.27 6.06 -5.42
CA MET A 222 -5.85 6.20 -6.77
C MET A 222 -5.53 7.56 -7.40
N PRO A 223 -5.25 7.64 -8.71
CA PRO A 223 -5.02 8.90 -9.39
C PRO A 223 -6.21 9.85 -9.26
N TYR A 224 -5.99 11.01 -8.65
CA TYR A 224 -7.07 11.95 -8.36
C TYR A 224 -7.70 12.56 -9.63
N GLY A 225 -6.94 12.61 -10.73
CA GLY A 225 -7.42 13.06 -12.04
C GLY A 225 -8.48 12.15 -12.65
N TRP A 226 -8.65 10.91 -12.15
CA TRP A 226 -9.74 10.05 -12.58
C TRP A 226 -11.11 10.66 -12.28
N GLY A 227 -11.23 11.48 -11.23
CA GLY A 227 -12.45 12.24 -10.95
C GLY A 227 -12.87 13.17 -12.09
N ASP A 228 -11.92 13.70 -12.86
CA ASP A 228 -12.19 14.57 -14.02
C ASP A 228 -12.65 13.78 -15.25
N SER A 229 -12.50 12.45 -15.22
CA SER A 229 -12.77 11.53 -16.32
C SER A 229 -13.90 10.53 -15.99
N GLY A 230 -14.81 10.91 -15.09
CA GLY A 230 -15.96 10.07 -14.69
C GLY A 230 -15.68 9.12 -13.52
N GLY A 231 -14.45 9.05 -13.03
CA GLY A 231 -14.02 8.17 -11.94
C GLY A 231 -14.30 8.68 -10.53
N MET A 232 -15.20 9.65 -10.33
CA MET A 232 -15.45 10.24 -9.00
C MET A 232 -16.03 9.20 -8.03
N GLU A 233 -16.94 8.35 -8.49
CA GLU A 233 -17.54 7.30 -7.66
C GLU A 233 -16.50 6.24 -7.25
N ALA A 234 -15.51 5.96 -8.10
CA ALA A 234 -14.38 5.11 -7.74
C ALA A 234 -13.49 5.72 -6.64
N LEU A 235 -13.23 7.04 -6.70
CA LEU A 235 -12.50 7.75 -5.65
C LEU A 235 -13.25 7.73 -4.31
N LYS A 236 -14.57 7.87 -4.34
CA LYS A 236 -15.44 7.75 -3.16
C LYS A 236 -15.41 6.33 -2.58
N ALA A 237 -15.57 5.31 -3.43
CA ALA A 237 -15.46 3.91 -3.03
C ALA A 237 -14.10 3.63 -2.36
N GLN A 238 -13.01 4.14 -2.93
CA GLN A 238 -11.67 4.04 -2.34
C GLN A 238 -11.55 4.75 -0.99
N ALA A 239 -12.16 5.93 -0.82
CA ALA A 239 -12.16 6.64 0.46
C ALA A 239 -12.90 5.83 1.55
N ILE A 240 -14.02 5.20 1.21
CA ILE A 240 -14.78 4.33 2.11
C ILE A 240 -14.01 3.04 2.43
N ALA A 241 -13.45 2.36 1.43
CA ALA A 241 -12.63 1.17 1.61
C ALA A 241 -11.42 1.46 2.51
N ALA A 242 -10.71 2.57 2.26
CA ALA A 242 -9.55 2.97 3.05
C ALA A 242 -9.90 3.32 4.51
N ARG A 243 -11.04 3.98 4.72
CA ARG A 243 -11.58 4.26 6.06
C ARG A 243 -11.94 2.97 6.80
N SER A 244 -12.54 2.02 6.10
CA SER A 244 -12.96 0.72 6.65
C SER A 244 -11.73 -0.11 7.06
N TYR A 245 -10.71 -0.17 6.18
CA TYR A 245 -9.42 -0.79 6.51
C TYR A 245 -8.83 -0.18 7.79
N ALA A 246 -8.69 1.15 7.81
CA ALA A 246 -8.06 1.84 8.92
C ALA A 246 -8.82 1.66 10.23
N ARG A 247 -10.16 1.72 10.18
CA ARG A 247 -10.99 1.53 11.36
C ARG A 247 -10.92 0.10 11.89
N GLU A 248 -11.01 -0.89 11.01
CA GLU A 248 -10.89 -2.29 11.42
C GLU A 248 -9.48 -2.55 11.99
N ALA A 249 -8.43 -2.00 11.38
CA ALA A 249 -7.06 -2.09 11.91
C ALA A 249 -6.94 -1.47 13.31
N MET A 250 -7.59 -0.32 13.56
CA MET A 250 -7.65 0.27 14.91
C MET A 250 -8.31 -0.66 15.93
N LEU A 251 -9.42 -1.32 15.56
CA LEU A 251 -10.12 -2.26 16.44
C LEU A 251 -9.28 -3.51 16.71
N GLN A 252 -8.65 -4.08 15.67
CA GLN A 252 -7.83 -5.29 15.81
C GLN A 252 -6.56 -5.02 16.63
N ARG A 253 -5.91 -3.88 16.40
CA ARG A 253 -4.57 -3.58 16.95
C ARG A 253 -4.63 -2.92 18.34
N GLY A 254 -5.78 -2.39 18.76
CA GLY A 254 -5.96 -1.86 20.12
C GLY A 254 -5.16 -0.57 20.37
N ASP A 255 -4.74 -0.33 21.62
CA ASP A 255 -4.01 0.89 21.98
C ASP A 255 -2.60 0.89 21.35
N PRO A 256 -2.21 1.90 20.56
CA PRO A 256 -0.86 2.01 20.03
C PRO A 256 0.23 2.09 21.10
N ALA A 257 -0.13 2.35 22.36
CA ALA A 257 0.77 2.21 23.51
C ALA A 257 1.27 0.77 23.75
N ASP A 258 0.68 -0.25 23.11
CA ASP A 258 1.14 -1.64 23.18
C ASP A 258 2.05 -2.01 21.99
N ASN A 259 2.58 -1.03 21.26
CA ASN A 259 3.42 -1.21 20.07
C ASN A 259 2.78 -2.12 19.00
N SER A 260 1.50 -1.92 18.73
CA SER A 260 0.61 -2.84 17.99
C SER A 260 0.93 -3.11 16.51
N CYS A 261 1.94 -2.46 15.93
CA CYS A 261 2.41 -2.66 14.54
C CYS A 261 3.95 -2.72 14.47
N ASP A 262 4.62 -2.97 15.60
CA ASP A 262 6.07 -2.83 15.81
C ASP A 262 6.62 -1.41 15.60
N ALA A 263 5.74 -0.42 15.49
CA ALA A 263 6.10 0.99 15.28
C ALA A 263 5.09 1.96 15.92
N TRP A 264 4.46 1.50 17.00
CA TRP A 264 3.50 2.25 17.81
C TRP A 264 2.33 2.88 17.03
N CYS A 265 1.73 2.11 16.14
CA CYS A 265 0.73 2.59 15.19
C CYS A 265 -0.46 1.63 15.03
N HIS A 266 -1.55 2.17 14.51
CA HIS A 266 -2.63 1.36 13.96
C HIS A 266 -2.36 1.02 12.50
N VAL A 267 -1.72 1.91 11.74
CA VAL A 267 -1.40 1.72 10.31
C VAL A 267 -0.03 2.31 10.00
N ARG A 268 0.68 1.70 9.06
CA ARG A 268 1.89 2.21 8.42
C ARG A 268 1.50 3.06 7.22
N ASP A 269 2.35 4.00 6.84
CA ASP A 269 2.14 4.91 5.71
C ASP A 269 2.55 4.33 4.34
N SER A 270 2.96 3.06 4.32
CA SER A 270 3.40 2.33 3.14
C SER A 270 2.38 1.27 2.70
N ILE A 271 2.70 0.59 1.59
CA ILE A 271 1.91 -0.53 1.04
C ILE A 271 1.74 -1.72 1.99
N LEU A 272 2.46 -1.73 3.12
CA LEU A 272 2.26 -2.75 4.16
C LEU A 272 0.89 -2.62 4.84
N ASP A 273 0.34 -1.40 4.90
CA ASP A 273 -1.04 -1.17 5.31
C ASP A 273 -1.79 -0.34 4.26
N GLN A 274 -1.54 0.97 4.18
CA GLN A 274 -2.12 1.86 3.17
C GLN A 274 -1.18 3.03 2.90
N ARG A 275 -1.10 3.47 1.64
CA ARG A 275 -0.23 4.56 1.23
C ARG A 275 -0.75 5.91 1.73
N TYR A 276 -0.16 6.42 2.80
CA TYR A 276 -0.46 7.72 3.41
C TYR A 276 0.67 8.70 3.13
N VAL A 277 0.35 9.86 2.56
CA VAL A 277 1.35 10.85 2.11
C VAL A 277 1.18 12.22 2.79
N GLY A 278 0.24 12.32 3.73
CA GLY A 278 0.00 13.56 4.46
C GLY A 278 -0.66 14.66 3.63
N TRP A 279 -0.24 15.91 3.85
CA TRP A 279 -0.84 17.12 3.30
C TRP A 279 -0.17 17.56 2.00
N GLY A 280 -0.94 18.19 1.13
CA GLY A 280 -0.44 18.81 -0.10
C GLY A 280 -0.30 17.84 -1.26
N HIS A 281 -0.65 16.57 -1.06
CA HIS A 281 -0.81 15.59 -2.13
C HIS A 281 -2.26 15.51 -2.64
N GLY A 282 -3.26 15.75 -1.78
CA GLY A 282 -4.68 15.68 -2.16
C GLY A 282 -5.10 16.81 -3.12
N GLN A 283 -5.41 16.43 -4.37
CA GLN A 283 -6.07 17.31 -5.35
C GLN A 283 -7.56 17.50 -4.99
N PRO A 284 -8.26 18.52 -5.55
CA PRO A 284 -9.65 18.81 -5.22
C PRO A 284 -10.61 17.60 -5.30
N ASN A 285 -10.38 16.68 -6.24
CA ASN A 285 -11.21 15.49 -6.41
C ASN A 285 -11.11 14.52 -5.22
N TRP A 286 -9.91 14.30 -4.68
CA TRP A 286 -9.75 13.44 -3.50
C TRP A 286 -10.34 14.06 -2.24
N GLU A 287 -10.12 15.37 -2.05
CA GLU A 287 -10.72 16.11 -0.94
C GLU A 287 -12.26 16.07 -1.03
N THR A 288 -12.82 16.09 -2.25
CA THR A 288 -14.27 15.92 -2.47
C THR A 288 -14.73 14.50 -2.14
N ALA A 289 -14.06 13.47 -2.66
CA ALA A 289 -14.39 12.08 -2.36
C ALA A 289 -14.35 11.80 -0.85
N GLY A 290 -13.22 12.12 -0.19
CA GLY A 290 -13.05 11.90 1.23
C GLY A 290 -14.03 12.67 2.13
N SER A 291 -14.45 13.88 1.72
CA SER A 291 -15.41 14.70 2.48
C SER A 291 -16.87 14.32 2.27
N THR A 292 -17.25 13.92 1.05
CA THR A 292 -18.64 13.53 0.73
C THR A 292 -19.00 12.14 1.26
N THR A 293 -18.01 11.28 1.46
CA THR A 293 -18.20 9.95 2.07
C THR A 293 -17.78 9.90 3.55
N ASP A 294 -17.67 11.05 4.23
CA ASP A 294 -17.14 11.04 5.60
C ASP A 294 -17.99 10.17 6.53
N GLY A 295 -17.32 9.43 7.41
CA GLY A 295 -17.94 8.50 8.34
C GLY A 295 -18.42 7.17 7.75
N TRP A 296 -18.62 7.02 6.44
CA TRP A 296 -19.08 5.76 5.87
C TRP A 296 -17.98 4.68 5.85
N VAL A 297 -18.35 3.47 6.28
CA VAL A 297 -17.54 2.26 6.26
C VAL A 297 -18.34 1.07 5.73
N VAL A 298 -17.64 0.06 5.21
CA VAL A 298 -18.21 -1.21 4.76
C VAL A 298 -18.39 -2.15 5.96
N THR A 299 -19.57 -2.76 6.08
CA THR A 299 -19.93 -3.66 7.17
C THR A 299 -20.53 -4.97 6.67
N HIS A 300 -20.29 -6.06 7.41
CA HIS A 300 -20.84 -7.39 7.19
C HIS A 300 -21.06 -8.11 8.54
N PRO A 301 -22.18 -8.85 8.75
CA PRO A 301 -22.43 -9.57 10.00
C PRO A 301 -21.30 -10.53 10.44
N ASP A 302 -20.67 -11.18 9.47
CA ASP A 302 -19.57 -12.13 9.70
C ASP A 302 -18.18 -11.48 9.86
N ALA A 303 -18.06 -10.14 9.75
CA ALA A 303 -16.78 -9.48 9.94
C ALA A 303 -16.38 -9.47 11.44
N PRO A 304 -15.10 -9.75 11.76
CA PRO A 304 -14.68 -10.10 13.12
C PRO A 304 -14.76 -8.95 14.13
N ASN A 305 -14.59 -7.70 13.68
CA ASN A 305 -14.41 -6.55 14.55
C ASN A 305 -15.55 -5.55 14.37
N GLN A 306 -16.57 -5.67 15.22
CA GLN A 306 -17.79 -4.82 15.18
C GLN A 306 -18.44 -4.79 13.79
N THR A 307 -18.44 -5.92 13.08
CA THR A 307 -18.98 -6.07 11.71
C THR A 307 -18.24 -5.24 10.64
N ILE A 308 -17.13 -4.56 10.95
CA ILE A 308 -16.43 -3.74 9.94
C ILE A 308 -15.57 -4.63 9.05
N VAL A 309 -15.76 -4.51 7.75
CA VAL A 309 -14.95 -5.17 6.72
C VAL A 309 -13.65 -4.41 6.55
N ARG A 310 -12.50 -5.09 6.69
CA ARG A 310 -11.19 -4.49 6.39
C ARG A 310 -11.06 -4.26 4.88
N GLY A 311 -11.42 -3.08 4.37
CA GLY A 311 -11.44 -2.80 2.93
C GLY A 311 -10.10 -3.02 2.21
N PHE A 312 -9.80 -4.26 1.83
CA PHE A 312 -8.65 -4.64 1.01
C PHE A 312 -8.91 -4.18 -0.42
N TYR A 313 -7.87 -3.66 -1.05
CA TYR A 313 -7.93 -3.20 -2.44
C TYR A 313 -6.57 -3.36 -3.09
N SER A 314 -6.55 -3.46 -4.41
CA SER A 314 -5.32 -3.57 -5.20
C SER A 314 -5.45 -2.84 -6.54
N SER A 315 -4.34 -2.61 -7.23
CA SER A 315 -4.33 -1.81 -8.45
C SER A 315 -5.24 -2.41 -9.53
N SER A 316 -5.03 -3.68 -9.87
CA SER A 316 -5.78 -4.35 -10.93
C SER A 316 -5.98 -5.82 -10.59
N SER A 317 -7.20 -6.34 -10.75
CA SER A 317 -7.53 -7.75 -10.53
C SER A 317 -7.01 -8.68 -11.63
N GLY A 318 -6.86 -8.16 -12.85
CA GLY A 318 -6.53 -8.99 -14.03
C GLY A 318 -7.75 -9.62 -14.71
N GLY A 319 -8.97 -9.23 -14.31
CA GLY A 319 -10.23 -9.63 -14.94
C GLY A 319 -11.23 -10.29 -13.99
N ALA A 320 -10.77 -10.76 -12.83
CA ALA A 320 -11.60 -11.25 -11.74
C ALA A 320 -10.87 -11.08 -10.40
N THR A 321 -11.59 -10.79 -9.33
CA THR A 321 -10.99 -10.72 -7.98
C THR A 321 -10.71 -12.11 -7.41
N GLU A 322 -9.90 -12.15 -6.35
CA GLU A 322 -9.51 -13.38 -5.67
C GLU A 322 -10.40 -13.67 -4.45
N ASN A 323 -10.66 -14.96 -4.20
CA ASN A 323 -11.11 -15.38 -2.88
C ASN A 323 -9.96 -15.24 -1.89
N ILE A 324 -10.22 -14.67 -0.70
CA ILE A 324 -9.15 -14.46 0.31
C ILE A 324 -8.41 -15.74 0.70
N HIS A 325 -9.14 -16.85 0.84
CA HIS A 325 -8.58 -18.12 1.31
C HIS A 325 -7.71 -18.84 0.26
N GLU A 326 -7.93 -18.58 -1.03
CA GLU A 326 -7.11 -19.14 -2.12
C GLU A 326 -5.76 -18.42 -2.25
N VAL A 327 -5.63 -17.20 -1.73
CA VAL A 327 -4.41 -16.38 -1.84
C VAL A 327 -3.65 -16.26 -0.52
N TRP A 328 -4.35 -16.06 0.59
CA TRP A 328 -3.74 -15.87 1.93
C TRP A 328 -4.00 -17.03 2.88
N GLY A 329 -4.74 -18.06 2.45
CA GLY A 329 -5.15 -19.15 3.32
C GLY A 329 -6.22 -18.74 4.33
N GLY A 330 -6.49 -19.63 5.29
CA GLY A 330 -7.55 -19.44 6.29
C GLY A 330 -8.92 -19.90 5.78
N GLU A 331 -9.96 -19.54 6.54
CA GLU A 331 -11.34 -19.91 6.20
C GLU A 331 -11.92 -18.98 5.13
N PRO A 332 -12.78 -19.49 4.24
CA PRO A 332 -13.54 -18.65 3.31
C PRO A 332 -14.33 -17.57 4.07
N THR A 333 -14.34 -16.36 3.54
CA THR A 333 -15.14 -15.24 4.08
C THR A 333 -16.22 -14.85 3.09
N ALA A 334 -17.45 -14.61 3.56
CA ALA A 334 -18.60 -14.35 2.68
C ALA A 334 -18.44 -13.09 1.80
N TYR A 335 -17.61 -12.13 2.21
CA TYR A 335 -17.47 -10.82 1.58
C TYR A 335 -16.18 -10.63 0.76
N TYR A 336 -15.18 -11.53 0.85
CA TYR A 336 -14.03 -11.55 -0.06
C TYR A 336 -14.12 -12.75 -1.00
N GLN A 337 -15.03 -12.61 -1.96
CA GLN A 337 -15.27 -13.61 -2.99
C GLN A 337 -14.68 -13.18 -4.32
N SER A 338 -14.35 -14.15 -5.15
CA SER A 338 -14.02 -13.93 -6.55
C SER A 338 -15.27 -13.44 -7.29
N VAL A 339 -15.17 -12.26 -7.88
CA VAL A 339 -16.20 -11.64 -8.71
C VAL A 339 -15.63 -11.26 -10.07
N ASP A 340 -16.48 -11.27 -11.09
CA ASP A 340 -16.14 -10.81 -12.44
C ASP A 340 -15.76 -9.33 -12.41
N ASP A 341 -14.58 -9.01 -12.92
CA ASP A 341 -14.04 -7.66 -12.94
C ASP A 341 -13.49 -7.33 -14.33
N ARG A 342 -14.33 -7.61 -15.34
CA ARG A 342 -14.04 -7.34 -16.76
C ARG A 342 -13.57 -5.89 -17.00
N TRP A 343 -14.02 -4.94 -16.18
CA TRP A 343 -13.62 -3.54 -16.24
C TRP A 343 -12.12 -3.34 -16.05
N ALA A 344 -11.45 -4.15 -15.22
CA ALA A 344 -10.02 -4.03 -15.00
C ALA A 344 -9.19 -4.37 -16.24
N ILE A 345 -9.74 -5.10 -17.22
CA ILE A 345 -9.06 -5.43 -18.48
C ILE A 345 -9.69 -4.76 -19.70
N ASP A 346 -10.69 -3.90 -19.50
CA ASP A 346 -11.34 -3.17 -20.57
C ASP A 346 -10.37 -2.14 -21.20
N GLY A 347 -10.31 -2.09 -22.52
CA GLY A 347 -9.41 -1.19 -23.24
C GLY A 347 -9.72 0.31 -23.03
N THR A 348 -10.93 0.65 -22.58
CA THR A 348 -11.40 2.02 -22.35
C THR A 348 -10.89 2.64 -21.05
N VAL A 349 -10.46 1.82 -20.08
CA VAL A 349 -9.87 2.31 -18.81
C VAL A 349 -8.36 2.50 -18.87
N PHE A 350 -7.73 2.17 -20.02
CA PHE A 350 -6.30 2.33 -20.28
C PHE A 350 -5.40 1.75 -19.18
N ASN A 351 -5.79 0.62 -18.59
CA ASN A 351 -5.03 -0.02 -17.52
C ASN A 351 -3.71 -0.61 -18.06
N PRO A 352 -2.53 -0.10 -17.65
CA PRO A 352 -1.23 -0.61 -18.10
C PRO A 352 -0.90 -1.99 -17.51
N ASN A 353 -1.77 -2.51 -16.65
CA ASN A 353 -1.67 -3.84 -16.05
C ASN A 353 -2.78 -4.77 -16.55
N ALA A 354 -3.54 -4.39 -17.58
CA ALA A 354 -4.47 -5.32 -18.23
C ALA A 354 -3.73 -6.50 -18.87
N THR A 355 -2.50 -6.28 -19.33
CA THR A 355 -1.59 -7.31 -19.82
C THR A 355 -0.13 -6.90 -19.56
N TRP A 356 0.74 -7.86 -19.31
CA TRP A 356 2.18 -7.70 -19.21
C TRP A 356 2.86 -9.05 -19.46
N THR A 357 4.14 -9.01 -19.85
CA THR A 357 4.98 -10.21 -20.01
C THR A 357 6.24 -10.04 -19.18
N ALA A 358 6.74 -11.13 -18.61
CA ALA A 358 8.01 -11.22 -17.93
C ALA A 358 8.78 -12.46 -18.39
N THR A 359 10.08 -12.46 -18.17
CA THR A 359 10.95 -13.61 -18.45
C THR A 359 11.70 -13.96 -17.17
N ILE A 360 11.75 -15.26 -16.85
CA ILE A 360 12.49 -15.79 -15.70
C ILE A 360 13.57 -16.72 -16.25
N ASP A 361 14.80 -16.50 -15.82
CA ASP A 361 15.94 -17.35 -16.17
C ASP A 361 15.71 -18.79 -15.69
N ASN A 362 15.87 -19.76 -16.60
CA ASN A 362 15.59 -21.17 -16.31
C ASN A 362 16.47 -21.72 -15.19
N ALA A 363 17.76 -21.41 -15.22
CA ALA A 363 18.72 -21.95 -14.28
C ALA A 363 18.42 -21.48 -12.84
N THR A 364 18.12 -20.19 -12.68
CA THR A 364 17.73 -19.60 -11.41
C THR A 364 16.44 -20.24 -10.87
N LEU A 365 15.42 -20.36 -11.72
CA LEU A 365 14.15 -20.97 -11.31
C LEU A 365 14.28 -22.45 -10.99
N ALA A 366 15.07 -23.19 -11.76
CA ALA A 366 15.37 -24.59 -11.51
C ALA A 366 16.05 -24.78 -10.14
N GLU A 367 17.05 -23.97 -9.82
CA GLU A 367 17.73 -23.98 -8.52
C GLU A 367 16.74 -23.74 -7.37
N ASP A 368 15.88 -22.73 -7.50
CA ASP A 368 14.90 -22.34 -6.47
C ASP A 368 13.85 -23.43 -6.20
N VAL A 369 13.54 -24.29 -7.19
CA VAL A 369 12.62 -25.43 -7.04
C VAL A 369 13.32 -26.77 -6.83
N GLY A 370 14.66 -26.77 -6.73
CA GLY A 370 15.46 -27.96 -6.46
C GLY A 370 15.62 -28.90 -7.67
N LEU A 371 15.52 -28.38 -8.89
CA LEU A 371 15.79 -29.09 -10.13
C LEU A 371 17.13 -28.65 -10.75
N ALA A 372 17.73 -29.51 -11.57
CA ALA A 372 18.94 -29.14 -12.31
C ALA A 372 18.63 -28.25 -13.53
N THR A 373 17.47 -28.45 -14.15
CA THR A 373 16.93 -27.66 -15.26
C THR A 373 15.43 -27.90 -15.34
N ILE A 374 14.70 -26.94 -15.91
CA ILE A 374 13.26 -27.09 -16.18
C ILE A 374 13.10 -27.35 -17.68
N THR A 375 12.49 -28.47 -18.03
CA THR A 375 12.17 -28.85 -19.41
C THR A 375 10.72 -28.53 -19.79
N ASP A 376 9.82 -28.44 -18.81
CA ASP A 376 8.44 -28.00 -19.01
C ASP A 376 7.85 -27.35 -17.75
N ILE A 377 6.90 -26.44 -17.96
CA ILE A 377 6.23 -25.66 -16.91
C ILE A 377 4.78 -25.39 -17.31
N TRP A 378 3.84 -25.55 -16.36
CA TRP A 378 2.43 -25.24 -16.59
C TRP A 378 1.70 -24.89 -15.29
N VAL A 379 0.60 -24.14 -15.41
CA VAL A 379 -0.36 -23.94 -14.30
C VAL A 379 -1.17 -25.23 -14.14
N SER A 380 -0.96 -25.96 -13.05
CA SER A 380 -1.61 -27.25 -12.79
C SER A 380 -2.95 -27.11 -12.06
N GLU A 381 -3.11 -26.04 -11.28
CA GLU A 381 -4.38 -25.70 -10.63
C GLU A 381 -4.65 -24.19 -10.74
N ARG A 382 -5.89 -23.82 -11.06
CA ARG A 382 -6.34 -22.43 -11.08
C ARG A 382 -7.23 -22.15 -9.89
N ASN A 383 -7.07 -20.96 -9.32
CA ASN A 383 -8.02 -20.41 -8.36
C ASN A 383 -9.37 -20.17 -9.04
N THR A 384 -10.40 -19.91 -8.25
CA THR A 384 -11.74 -19.59 -8.74
C THR A 384 -11.75 -18.42 -9.73
N SER A 385 -10.87 -17.43 -9.53
CA SER A 385 -10.69 -16.27 -10.40
C SER A 385 -10.12 -16.62 -11.79
N GLY A 386 -9.50 -17.79 -11.94
CA GLY A 386 -8.72 -18.17 -13.12
C GLY A 386 -7.22 -17.92 -13.00
N SER A 387 -6.76 -17.30 -11.91
CA SER A 387 -5.33 -17.09 -11.63
C SER A 387 -4.60 -18.37 -11.26
N ALA A 388 -3.27 -18.33 -11.24
CA ALA A 388 -2.46 -19.50 -10.95
C ALA A 388 -2.49 -19.83 -9.45
N GLY A 389 -3.13 -20.94 -9.09
CA GLY A 389 -3.12 -21.49 -7.74
C GLY A 389 -1.86 -22.31 -7.50
N VAL A 390 -1.64 -23.31 -8.37
CA VAL A 390 -0.46 -24.20 -8.35
C VAL A 390 0.20 -24.23 -9.71
N ILE A 391 1.53 -24.13 -9.71
CA ILE A 391 2.39 -24.21 -10.89
C ILE A 391 3.28 -25.44 -10.73
N SER A 392 3.34 -26.24 -11.79
CA SER A 392 4.16 -27.44 -11.88
C SER A 392 5.37 -27.20 -12.77
N PHE A 393 6.50 -27.75 -12.34
CA PHE A 393 7.79 -27.68 -13.03
C PHE A 393 8.34 -29.11 -13.16
N THR A 394 8.95 -29.45 -14.28
CA THR A 394 9.57 -30.77 -14.45
C THR A 394 10.90 -30.71 -15.19
N ASP A 395 11.77 -31.66 -14.89
CA ASP A 395 12.97 -31.97 -15.67
C ASP A 395 12.75 -33.14 -16.66
N GLY A 396 11.51 -33.63 -16.78
CA GLY A 396 11.13 -34.80 -17.57
C GLY A 396 11.10 -36.13 -16.78
N THR A 397 11.62 -36.13 -15.55
CA THR A 397 11.61 -37.27 -14.63
C THR A 397 10.97 -36.95 -13.28
N THR A 398 11.28 -35.79 -12.72
CA THR A 398 10.77 -35.29 -11.44
C THR A 398 9.83 -34.14 -11.71
N THR A 399 8.71 -34.09 -11.01
CA THR A 399 7.80 -32.93 -11.01
C THR A 399 7.75 -32.34 -9.61
N VAL A 400 7.97 -31.03 -9.53
CA VAL A 400 7.85 -30.24 -8.30
C VAL A 400 6.76 -29.18 -8.49
N THR A 401 6.18 -28.70 -7.40
CA THR A 401 5.09 -27.72 -7.44
C THR A 401 5.38 -26.56 -6.51
N GLN A 402 4.91 -25.38 -6.90
CA GLN A 402 4.87 -24.18 -6.06
C GLN A 402 3.56 -23.45 -6.29
N THR A 403 3.19 -22.54 -5.38
CA THR A 403 2.00 -21.71 -5.57
C THR A 403 2.27 -20.56 -6.53
N GLY A 404 1.23 -20.02 -7.17
CA GLY A 404 1.37 -18.77 -7.93
C GLY A 404 1.84 -17.60 -7.07
N ALA A 405 1.41 -17.56 -5.80
CA ALA A 405 1.85 -16.56 -4.82
C ALA A 405 3.36 -16.63 -4.52
N TRP A 406 3.92 -17.84 -4.48
CA TRP A 406 5.36 -18.05 -4.38
C TRP A 406 6.07 -17.47 -5.60
N LEU A 407 5.63 -17.83 -6.83
CA LEU A 407 6.27 -17.34 -8.05
C LEU A 407 6.24 -15.81 -8.13
N ARG A 408 5.09 -15.20 -7.80
CA ARG A 408 4.93 -13.74 -7.75
C ARG A 408 5.92 -13.09 -6.79
N THR A 409 6.03 -13.61 -5.58
CA THR A 409 6.86 -13.01 -4.52
C THR A 409 8.34 -13.18 -4.81
N THR A 410 8.76 -14.37 -5.25
CA THR A 410 10.16 -14.70 -5.53
C THR A 410 10.72 -13.90 -6.71
N TYR A 411 9.94 -13.72 -7.78
CA TYR A 411 10.40 -13.06 -9.01
C TYR A 411 9.85 -11.65 -9.21
N GLY A 412 9.20 -11.08 -8.19
CA GLY A 412 8.69 -9.71 -8.25
C GLY A 412 7.63 -9.48 -9.34
N LEU A 413 6.83 -10.50 -9.67
CA LEU A 413 5.75 -10.37 -10.64
C LEU A 413 4.64 -9.46 -10.10
N LYS A 414 3.87 -8.87 -11.01
CA LYS A 414 2.81 -7.92 -10.62
C LYS A 414 1.65 -8.60 -9.90
N SER A 415 1.26 -9.80 -10.32
CA SER A 415 0.10 -10.54 -9.80
C SER A 415 0.35 -12.06 -9.86
N ILE A 416 -0.66 -12.84 -9.45
CA ILE A 416 -0.73 -14.29 -9.64
C ILE A 416 -1.59 -14.69 -10.84
N TYR A 417 -2.19 -13.74 -11.55
CA TYR A 417 -3.02 -13.99 -12.73
C TYR A 417 -2.12 -14.16 -13.94
N VAL A 418 -1.55 -15.37 -14.08
CA VAL A 418 -0.50 -15.67 -15.05
C VAL A 418 -0.74 -16.98 -15.78
N ASP A 419 -0.23 -17.01 -17.00
CA ASP A 419 0.10 -18.20 -17.76
C ASP A 419 1.62 -18.29 -17.91
N VAL A 420 2.13 -19.52 -18.02
CA VAL A 420 3.57 -19.79 -18.09
C VAL A 420 3.86 -20.75 -19.23
N ALA A 421 5.00 -20.56 -19.88
CA ALA A 421 5.49 -21.43 -20.94
C ALA A 421 7.00 -21.38 -21.04
N MET A 422 7.59 -22.42 -21.63
CA MET A 422 8.99 -22.39 -22.07
C MET A 422 9.13 -21.43 -23.25
N ALA A 423 10.18 -20.61 -23.25
CA ALA A 423 10.60 -19.83 -24.41
C ALA A 423 10.99 -20.80 -25.54
N GLY A 424 10.42 -20.57 -26.72
CA GLY A 424 10.60 -21.43 -27.90
C GLY A 424 11.84 -21.14 -28.74
#